data_AF-A0A672FBF9-F1
#
_entry.id   AF-A0A672FBF9-F1
#
_cell.length_a   1.000
_cell.length_b   1.000
_cell.length_c   1.000
_cell.angle_alpha   90.00
_cell.angle_beta   90.00
_cell.angle_gamma   90.00
#
_symmetry.space_group_name_H-M   'P 1'
#
loop_
_entity.id
_entity.type
_entity.pdbx_description
1 polymer ?
#
loop_
_entity_poly.entity_id
_entity_poly.type
_entity_poly.pdbx_seq_one_letter_code
_entity_poly.pdbx_strand_id
1 'polypeptide(L)'
;MKGDRLTAVNVYCANQTIFVCEKAVSNVNHETLQFLSWYTLSQNPNVSAVDNKPALLPLWVRCDMSDPSRTTWLGAETVCVANKVTGVKMYSVTCRGSVSLTHLLPSFTAHAQDVKQEHKKRHHPSSMGIKGSARFNLFGSTMVENTMIESQSSVTVDLKWSHVESILETPPLSSTAVLNIKIASGDQRSPMYELYKELEFLQTLADGLRTGQTEWMEPLESTPAVTLTKAYLEGICVVIPKSETDTPVFSSFLERGDLDFVEQLWVRMRKSVTSCQDIADCLKLVIEALRYSDIKPWIHRDSSSSLSKLILQCYHQQIETVSLTGVTPVNMLLEMGLDKMRKDYINYLVGEELTTLKHLSYFLSTEVDLQEQAIRLRKLHHLLEIVVTCSTFLALPYDCLFLLTQSCLQHYKTSPEDEEHEFKLQIKPALISHFYEKEHPVMWGVEVSSGHGPREVRTCFQLSDRPLVDHVIFDTEYPNETVNGDCEDPAFFSTTVCCSLASFA
;
A
#
# COMPACT_ATOMS: atom_id res chain seq x y z
N MET A 1 3.20 -20.18 -7.06
CA MET A 1 2.14 -19.15 -7.11
C MET A 1 2.53 -18.01 -6.18
N LYS A 2 2.18 -16.75 -6.49
CA LYS A 2 2.34 -15.62 -5.55
C LYS A 2 1.43 -15.86 -4.33
N GLY A 3 1.87 -15.46 -3.14
CA GLY A 3 1.24 -15.80 -1.85
C GLY A 3 -0.24 -15.46 -1.76
N ASP A 4 -0.69 -14.37 -2.37
CA ASP A 4 -2.03 -13.81 -2.13
C ASP A 4 -3.21 -14.72 -2.52
N ARG A 5 -2.99 -15.76 -3.35
CA ARG A 5 -4.03 -16.72 -3.76
C ARG A 5 -4.25 -17.90 -2.80
N LEU A 6 -3.53 -17.95 -1.67
CA LEU A 6 -3.57 -19.07 -0.72
C LEU A 6 -3.82 -18.58 0.71
N THR A 7 -4.73 -17.62 0.88
CA THR A 7 -5.02 -16.94 2.16
C THR A 7 -5.18 -17.89 3.35
N ALA A 8 -6.00 -18.94 3.24
CA ALA A 8 -6.18 -19.92 4.33
C ALA A 8 -4.90 -20.73 4.65
N VAL A 9 -4.05 -21.01 3.67
CA VAL A 9 -2.79 -21.76 3.83
C VAL A 9 -1.68 -20.84 4.36
N ASN A 10 -1.65 -19.57 3.94
CA ASN A 10 -0.68 -18.57 4.38
C ASN A 10 -0.77 -18.27 5.87
N VAL A 11 -1.97 -18.36 6.46
CA VAL A 11 -2.18 -18.25 7.90
C VAL A 11 -1.27 -19.20 8.68
N TYR A 12 -0.92 -20.36 8.08
CA TYR A 12 -0.09 -21.37 8.71
C TYR A 12 1.34 -21.46 8.16
N CYS A 13 1.51 -21.30 6.85
CA CYS A 13 2.82 -21.49 6.22
C CYS A 13 3.75 -20.28 6.33
N ALA A 14 3.31 -19.13 6.87
CA ALA A 14 4.14 -17.95 7.11
C ALA A 14 5.05 -17.55 5.90
N ASN A 15 4.49 -17.64 4.69
CA ASN A 15 5.16 -17.40 3.40
C ASN A 15 6.27 -18.43 3.02
N GLN A 16 6.28 -19.62 3.60
CA GLN A 16 7.15 -20.73 3.19
C GLN A 16 6.79 -21.23 1.78
N THR A 17 7.79 -21.69 1.02
CA THR A 17 7.58 -22.36 -0.27
C THR A 17 6.88 -23.71 -0.05
N ILE A 18 5.78 -23.94 -0.79
CA ILE A 18 4.95 -25.14 -0.68
C ILE A 18 4.67 -25.76 -2.05
N PHE A 19 4.31 -27.05 -2.06
CA PHE A 19 3.69 -27.70 -3.20
C PHE A 19 2.16 -27.61 -3.07
N VAL A 20 1.50 -27.18 -4.14
CA VAL A 20 0.04 -27.19 -4.25
C VAL A 20 -0.35 -28.17 -5.33
N CYS A 21 -1.20 -29.13 -4.98
CA CYS A 21 -1.82 -30.04 -5.92
C CYS A 21 -3.19 -29.49 -6.32
N GLU A 22 -3.32 -29.14 -7.61
CA GLU A 22 -4.58 -28.72 -8.22
C GLU A 22 -5.21 -29.91 -8.93
N LYS A 23 -6.50 -30.15 -8.69
CA LYS A 23 -7.23 -31.26 -9.32
C LYS A 23 -7.83 -30.83 -10.65
N ALA A 24 -7.70 -31.67 -11.68
CA ALA A 24 -8.31 -31.47 -13.00
C ALA A 24 -9.71 -32.10 -13.16
N VAL A 25 -10.22 -32.87 -12.18
CA VAL A 25 -11.48 -33.62 -12.31
C VAL A 25 -12.25 -33.72 -10.98
N SER A 26 -13.55 -33.46 -11.05
CA SER A 26 -14.55 -33.49 -9.99
C SER A 26 -14.88 -34.93 -9.56
N ASN A 27 -14.25 -35.41 -8.48
CA ASN A 27 -14.84 -36.29 -7.45
C ASN A 27 -13.75 -36.95 -6.58
N VAL A 28 -14.10 -37.20 -5.31
CA VAL A 28 -13.52 -38.17 -4.36
C VAL A 28 -12.33 -37.72 -3.49
N ASN A 29 -12.61 -37.57 -2.20
CA ASN A 29 -11.67 -37.44 -1.06
C ASN A 29 -10.59 -38.55 -0.97
N HIS A 30 -10.79 -39.67 -1.64
CA HIS A 30 -9.91 -40.85 -1.57
C HIS A 30 -8.56 -40.61 -2.25
N GLU A 31 -8.54 -39.95 -3.41
CA GLU A 31 -7.30 -39.65 -4.13
C GLU A 31 -6.44 -38.64 -3.36
N THR A 32 -7.07 -37.64 -2.74
CA THR A 32 -6.38 -36.64 -1.92
C THR A 32 -5.68 -37.28 -0.71
N LEU A 33 -6.38 -38.15 0.01
CA LEU A 33 -5.79 -38.88 1.14
C LEU A 33 -4.67 -39.84 0.68
N GLN A 34 -4.78 -40.41 -0.52
CA GLN A 34 -3.73 -41.25 -1.10
C GLN A 34 -2.45 -40.45 -1.38
N PHE A 35 -2.53 -39.24 -1.94
CA PHE A 35 -1.37 -38.37 -2.14
C PHE A 35 -0.66 -38.00 -0.83
N LEU A 36 -1.43 -37.63 0.20
CA LEU A 36 -0.84 -37.31 1.51
C LEU A 36 -0.26 -38.54 2.21
N SER A 37 -0.84 -39.72 1.98
CA SER A 37 -0.28 -40.99 2.46
C SER A 37 1.05 -41.30 1.79
N TRP A 38 1.16 -41.12 0.48
CA TRP A 38 2.43 -41.27 -0.25
C TRP A 38 3.48 -40.27 0.20
N TYR A 39 3.10 -39.01 0.39
CA TYR A 39 3.97 -37.99 0.98
C TYR A 39 4.50 -38.49 2.34
N THR A 40 3.61 -38.88 3.25
CA THR A 40 3.96 -39.36 4.59
C THR A 40 4.90 -40.57 4.55
N LEU A 41 4.60 -41.57 3.71
CA LEU A 41 5.46 -42.75 3.54
C LEU A 41 6.83 -42.41 2.95
N SER A 42 6.90 -41.43 2.03
CA SER A 42 8.17 -41.00 1.43
C SER A 42 9.12 -40.35 2.43
N GLN A 43 8.56 -39.71 3.48
CA GLN A 43 9.28 -39.03 4.55
C GLN A 43 9.56 -39.92 5.75
N ASN A 44 8.88 -41.06 5.85
CA ASN A 44 9.03 -41.97 6.97
C ASN A 44 10.37 -42.74 6.85
N PRO A 45 11.32 -42.55 7.79
CA PRO A 45 12.61 -43.23 7.75
C PRO A 45 12.48 -44.76 7.83
N ASN A 46 11.40 -45.28 8.42
CA ASN A 46 11.17 -46.72 8.56
C ASN A 46 10.75 -47.41 7.25
N VAL A 47 10.40 -46.65 6.21
CA VAL A 47 9.87 -47.18 4.94
C VAL A 47 10.95 -47.29 3.86
N SER A 48 12.03 -46.51 3.94
CA SER A 48 13.08 -46.53 2.91
C SER A 48 14.47 -46.80 3.45
N ALA A 49 15.18 -47.73 2.82
CA ALA A 49 16.56 -48.12 3.15
C ALA A 49 17.65 -47.09 2.74
N VAL A 50 17.26 -45.87 2.37
CA VAL A 50 18.19 -44.80 1.95
C VAL A 50 18.29 -43.80 3.10
N ASP A 51 19.44 -43.80 3.78
CA ASP A 51 19.77 -42.82 4.80
C ASP A 51 19.86 -41.40 4.20
N ASN A 52 19.44 -40.39 4.97
CA ASN A 52 19.55 -38.96 4.66
C ASN A 52 18.75 -38.44 3.45
N LYS A 53 17.46 -38.79 3.34
CA LYS A 53 16.57 -38.04 2.42
C LYS A 53 16.33 -36.61 2.92
N PRO A 54 16.43 -35.59 2.04
CA PRO A 54 16.06 -34.23 2.41
C PRO A 54 14.55 -34.16 2.68
N ALA A 55 14.17 -33.37 3.69
CA ALA A 55 12.77 -33.09 3.97
C ALA A 55 12.13 -32.40 2.76
N LEU A 56 11.01 -32.93 2.30
CA LEU A 56 10.26 -32.31 1.21
C LEU A 56 9.55 -31.05 1.72
N LEU A 57 9.29 -30.12 0.79
CA LEU A 57 8.44 -28.96 1.08
C LEU A 57 7.03 -29.42 1.51
N PRO A 58 6.30 -28.62 2.29
CA PRO A 58 4.93 -28.93 2.66
C PRO A 58 4.05 -29.15 1.41
N LEU A 59 3.21 -30.18 1.44
CA LEU A 59 2.26 -30.50 0.37
C LEU A 59 0.85 -30.10 0.79
N TRP A 60 0.16 -29.36 -0.05
CA TRP A 60 -1.24 -28.95 0.12
C TRP A 60 -2.07 -29.40 -1.07
N VAL A 61 -3.29 -29.86 -0.80
CA VAL A 61 -4.23 -30.35 -1.82
C VAL A 61 -5.57 -29.66 -1.66
N ARG A 62 -6.12 -29.14 -2.77
CA ARG A 62 -7.46 -28.54 -2.82
C ARG A 62 -8.54 -29.62 -2.70
N CYS A 63 -9.59 -29.34 -1.93
CA CYS A 63 -10.77 -30.17 -1.75
C CYS A 63 -12.03 -29.38 -2.13
N ASP A 64 -13.06 -30.08 -2.60
CA ASP A 64 -14.29 -29.51 -3.17
C ASP A 64 -15.44 -29.36 -2.16
N MET A 65 -15.19 -29.58 -0.86
CA MET A 65 -16.18 -29.57 0.22
C MET A 65 -17.29 -30.63 0.10
N SER A 66 -17.13 -31.65 -0.75
CA SER A 66 -18.11 -32.73 -0.91
C SER A 66 -18.21 -33.67 0.30
N ASP A 67 -17.21 -33.69 1.19
CA ASP A 67 -17.26 -34.47 2.42
C ASP A 67 -18.22 -33.86 3.46
N PRO A 68 -18.75 -34.67 4.39
CA PRO A 68 -19.61 -34.18 5.47
C PRO A 68 -18.97 -33.08 6.35
N SER A 69 -17.64 -33.01 6.43
CA SER A 69 -16.93 -32.00 7.21
C SER A 69 -16.65 -30.71 6.43
N ARG A 70 -17.03 -30.65 5.14
CA ARG A 70 -16.85 -29.51 4.22
C ARG A 70 -15.39 -29.06 4.15
N THR A 71 -14.50 -30.01 3.88
CA THR A 71 -13.06 -29.81 3.77
C THR A 71 -12.71 -29.08 2.48
N THR A 72 -11.96 -27.99 2.61
CA THR A 72 -11.48 -27.16 1.49
C THR A 72 -10.00 -27.40 1.17
N TRP A 73 -9.20 -27.75 2.19
CA TRP A 73 -7.80 -28.08 2.01
C TRP A 73 -7.38 -29.21 2.94
N LEU A 74 -6.45 -30.03 2.46
CA LEU A 74 -5.67 -30.94 3.28
C LEU A 74 -4.18 -30.68 3.03
N GLY A 75 -3.38 -30.72 4.10
CA GLY A 75 -1.95 -30.44 4.02
C GLY A 75 -1.12 -31.46 4.80
N ALA A 76 0.15 -31.61 4.41
CA ALA A 76 1.14 -32.39 5.14
C ALA A 76 2.50 -31.66 5.17
N GLU A 77 3.13 -31.62 6.33
CA GLU A 77 4.44 -30.99 6.54
C GLU A 77 5.36 -31.91 7.34
N THR A 78 6.59 -32.05 6.87
CA THR A 78 7.61 -32.88 7.54
C THR A 78 8.15 -32.18 8.79
N VAL A 79 8.22 -32.88 9.91
CA VAL A 79 8.75 -32.37 11.18
C VAL A 79 10.16 -32.88 11.41
N CYS A 80 11.12 -31.97 11.42
CA CYS A 80 12.53 -32.28 11.65
C CYS A 80 13.00 -31.81 13.03
N VAL A 81 13.78 -32.66 13.72
CA VAL A 81 14.51 -32.32 14.94
C VAL A 81 15.98 -32.66 14.71
N ALA A 82 16.88 -31.68 14.86
CA ALA A 82 18.31 -31.84 14.60
C ALA A 82 18.61 -32.48 13.22
N ASN A 83 17.96 -31.97 12.17
CA ASN A 83 18.02 -32.46 10.78
C ASN A 83 17.58 -33.91 10.54
N LYS A 84 16.93 -34.55 11.53
CA LYS A 84 16.30 -35.86 11.36
C LYS A 84 14.80 -35.72 11.28
N VAL A 85 14.18 -36.42 10.35
CA VAL A 85 12.72 -36.48 10.23
C VAL A 85 12.17 -37.30 11.39
N THR A 86 11.26 -36.71 12.16
CA THR A 86 10.68 -37.29 13.39
C THR A 86 9.15 -37.48 13.33
N GLY A 87 8.53 -37.05 12.23
CA GLY A 87 7.10 -37.14 12.04
C GLY A 87 6.60 -36.23 10.91
N VAL A 88 5.29 -36.21 10.74
CA VAL A 88 4.58 -35.34 9.80
C VAL A 88 3.40 -34.69 10.51
N LYS A 89 3.22 -33.39 10.29
CA LYS A 89 2.00 -32.66 10.65
C LYS A 89 1.00 -32.79 9.50
N MET A 90 -0.23 -33.11 9.84
CA MET A 90 -1.36 -33.19 8.94
C MET A 90 -2.29 -32.03 9.22
N TYR A 91 -2.66 -31.29 8.18
CA TYR A 91 -3.54 -30.13 8.24
C TYR A 91 -4.87 -30.45 7.58
N SER A 92 -5.95 -29.93 8.16
CA SER A 92 -7.29 -29.94 7.58
C SER A 92 -7.90 -28.56 7.73
N VAL A 93 -8.40 -28.02 6.62
CA VAL A 93 -9.09 -26.73 6.57
C VAL A 93 -10.53 -27.00 6.16
N THR A 94 -11.48 -26.53 6.97
CA THR A 94 -12.90 -26.56 6.65
C THR A 94 -13.40 -25.12 6.56
N CYS A 95 -14.30 -24.88 5.63
CA CYS A 95 -14.92 -23.56 5.46
C CYS A 95 -16.43 -23.73 5.44
N ARG A 96 -17.16 -22.84 6.11
CA ARG A 96 -18.62 -22.77 6.03
C ARG A 96 -19.00 -21.46 5.33
N GLY A 97 -20.10 -21.53 4.58
CA GLY A 97 -20.66 -20.37 3.88
C GLY A 97 -21.09 -19.26 4.82
N SER A 98 -21.50 -18.14 4.23
CA SER A 98 -21.86 -16.93 4.95
C SER A 98 -23.00 -17.17 5.94
N VAL A 99 -22.83 -16.76 7.19
CA VAL A 99 -23.86 -16.79 8.24
C VAL A 99 -23.99 -15.39 8.83
N SER A 100 -25.23 -14.87 8.91
CA SER A 100 -25.52 -13.58 9.54
C SER A 100 -25.13 -13.58 11.02
N LEU A 101 -24.58 -12.45 11.49
CA LEU A 101 -24.16 -12.23 12.89
C LEU A 101 -25.27 -12.59 13.89
N THR A 102 -26.53 -12.29 13.58
CA THR A 102 -27.70 -12.54 14.46
C THR A 102 -27.94 -14.02 14.71
N HIS A 103 -27.57 -14.88 13.77
CA HIS A 103 -27.62 -16.34 13.93
C HIS A 103 -26.37 -16.92 14.62
N LEU A 104 -25.26 -16.17 14.68
CA LEU A 104 -24.01 -16.56 15.35
C LEU A 104 -23.92 -16.06 16.80
N LEU A 105 -24.65 -14.99 17.14
CA LEU A 105 -24.65 -14.35 18.47
C LEU A 105 -24.89 -15.31 19.65
N PRO A 106 -25.84 -16.26 19.59
CA PRO A 106 -26.05 -17.22 20.67
C PRO A 106 -24.94 -18.26 20.86
N SER A 107 -24.00 -18.42 19.89
CA SER A 107 -22.98 -19.46 19.90
C SER A 107 -21.54 -18.95 20.13
N PHE A 108 -21.32 -17.64 20.25
CA PHE A 108 -19.96 -17.07 20.39
C PHE A 108 -19.26 -17.38 21.71
N THR A 109 -19.97 -17.51 22.83
CA THR A 109 -19.39 -17.96 24.12
C THR A 109 -19.10 -19.46 24.13
N ALA A 110 -19.90 -20.25 23.39
CA ALA A 110 -19.64 -21.67 23.19
C ALA A 110 -18.41 -21.88 22.29
N HIS A 111 -18.28 -21.15 21.19
CA HIS A 111 -17.26 -21.45 20.17
C HIS A 111 -15.80 -21.22 20.59
N ALA A 112 -15.45 -20.23 21.43
CA ALA A 112 -14.08 -20.10 21.92
C ALA A 112 -13.67 -21.27 22.83
N GLN A 113 -14.61 -21.73 23.66
CA GLN A 113 -14.44 -22.94 24.47
C GLN A 113 -14.46 -24.20 23.60
N ASP A 114 -15.27 -24.24 22.54
CA ASP A 114 -15.33 -25.34 21.58
C ASP A 114 -13.99 -25.53 20.88
N VAL A 115 -13.31 -24.45 20.44
CA VAL A 115 -11.99 -24.56 19.82
C VAL A 115 -10.96 -25.14 20.81
N LYS A 116 -11.00 -24.70 22.08
CA LYS A 116 -10.16 -25.29 23.14
C LYS A 116 -10.50 -26.76 23.38
N GLN A 117 -11.78 -27.12 23.41
CA GLN A 117 -12.26 -28.48 23.65
C GLN A 117 -11.90 -29.42 22.49
N GLU A 118 -12.06 -28.99 21.26
CA GLU A 118 -11.66 -29.73 20.06
C GLU A 118 -10.15 -29.93 20.01
N HIS A 119 -9.35 -28.90 20.32
CA HIS A 119 -7.91 -29.03 20.45
C HIS A 119 -7.52 -30.04 21.55
N LYS A 120 -8.18 -29.96 22.72
CA LYS A 120 -7.93 -30.86 23.85
C LYS A 120 -8.30 -32.31 23.53
N LYS A 121 -9.44 -32.54 22.87
CA LYS A 121 -9.90 -33.86 22.42
C LYS A 121 -8.94 -34.48 21.40
N ARG A 122 -8.32 -33.65 20.55
CA ARG A 122 -7.41 -34.10 19.51
C ARG A 122 -6.00 -34.41 20.02
N HIS A 123 -5.47 -33.60 20.95
CA HIS A 123 -4.06 -33.67 21.34
C HIS A 123 -3.80 -34.08 22.79
N HIS A 124 -4.83 -34.09 23.65
CA HIS A 124 -4.71 -34.37 25.09
C HIS A 124 -3.53 -33.64 25.78
N PRO A 125 -3.35 -32.33 25.57
CA PRO A 125 -2.17 -31.61 26.05
C PRO A 125 -2.21 -31.35 27.56
N SER A 126 -1.04 -31.28 28.20
CA SER A 126 -0.87 -30.86 29.59
C SER A 126 -1.00 -29.34 29.79
N SER A 127 -0.64 -28.56 28.77
CA SER A 127 -0.73 -27.09 28.75
C SER A 127 -1.12 -26.60 27.36
N MET A 128 -1.91 -25.53 27.29
CA MET A 128 -2.34 -24.89 26.04
C MET A 128 -2.19 -23.38 26.12
N GLY A 129 -1.75 -22.77 25.01
CA GLY A 129 -1.80 -21.33 24.80
C GLY A 129 -3.02 -20.94 23.97
N ILE A 130 -3.57 -19.74 24.20
CA ILE A 130 -4.60 -19.15 23.35
C ILE A 130 -4.21 -17.74 22.94
N LYS A 131 -4.33 -17.46 21.64
CA LYS A 131 -4.03 -16.17 21.03
C LYS A 131 -5.19 -15.69 20.18
N GLY A 132 -5.46 -14.40 20.23
CA GLY A 132 -6.44 -13.72 19.40
C GLY A 132 -5.75 -12.92 18.31
N SER A 133 -6.42 -12.78 17.18
CA SER A 133 -6.01 -11.91 16.09
C SER A 133 -7.22 -11.23 15.45
N ALA A 134 -7.09 -9.97 15.07
CA ALA A 134 -8.12 -9.26 14.32
C ALA A 134 -7.50 -8.30 13.31
N ARG A 135 -8.16 -8.14 12.17
CA ARG A 135 -7.84 -7.17 11.13
C ARG A 135 -9.00 -6.22 10.96
N PHE A 136 -8.72 -4.92 11.02
CA PHE A 136 -9.69 -3.86 10.75
C PHE A 136 -9.23 -3.03 9.56
N ASN A 137 -10.18 -2.55 8.78
CA ASN A 137 -9.93 -1.58 7.72
C ASN A 137 -10.11 -0.17 8.31
N LEU A 138 -9.02 0.60 8.37
CA LEU A 138 -9.03 1.95 8.94
C LEU A 138 -9.25 3.02 7.87
N PHE A 139 -8.84 2.71 6.64
CA PHE A 139 -8.98 3.57 5.48
C PHE A 139 -9.03 2.69 4.24
N GLY A 140 -10.17 2.65 3.54
CA GLY A 140 -10.34 1.83 2.34
C GLY A 140 -11.51 2.35 1.50
N SER A 141 -12.17 1.48 0.74
CA SER A 141 -13.31 1.83 -0.11
C SER A 141 -14.36 2.63 0.67
N THR A 142 -14.66 3.84 0.20
CA THR A 142 -15.69 4.70 0.79
C THR A 142 -16.90 4.67 -0.14
N MET A 143 -18.07 4.35 0.38
CA MET A 143 -19.32 4.54 -0.35
C MET A 143 -19.62 6.03 -0.41
N VAL A 144 -19.50 6.63 -1.59
CA VAL A 144 -19.94 8.00 -1.86
C VAL A 144 -21.07 7.90 -2.88
N GLU A 145 -22.26 8.39 -2.52
CA GLU A 145 -23.42 8.48 -3.41
C GLU A 145 -23.82 7.16 -4.12
N ASN A 146 -23.80 6.03 -3.39
CA ASN A 146 -24.14 4.69 -3.91
C ASN A 146 -23.22 4.16 -5.02
N THR A 147 -22.06 4.79 -5.26
CA THR A 147 -20.98 4.21 -6.05
C THR A 147 -19.85 3.77 -5.14
N MET A 148 -19.46 2.49 -5.21
CA MET A 148 -18.21 2.04 -4.61
C MET A 148 -17.06 2.65 -5.41
N ILE A 149 -16.38 3.65 -4.84
CA ILE A 149 -15.06 4.02 -5.34
C ILE A 149 -14.10 2.97 -4.77
N GLU A 150 -13.82 1.94 -5.57
CA GLU A 150 -12.72 1.01 -5.29
C GLU A 150 -11.41 1.79 -5.37
N SER A 151 -11.00 2.40 -4.26
CA SER A 151 -9.64 2.88 -4.15
C SER A 151 -8.71 1.70 -3.94
N GLN A 152 -7.61 1.71 -4.68
CA GLN A 152 -6.50 0.77 -4.50
C GLN A 152 -5.68 1.08 -3.23
N SER A 153 -5.91 2.25 -2.61
CA SER A 153 -5.34 2.62 -1.32
C SER A 153 -6.09 1.93 -0.18
N SER A 154 -5.36 1.25 0.69
CA SER A 154 -5.86 0.65 1.91
C SER A 154 -4.89 0.84 3.08
N VAL A 155 -5.44 1.20 4.24
CA VAL A 155 -4.75 1.15 5.53
C VAL A 155 -5.52 0.20 6.42
N THR A 156 -4.90 -0.92 6.76
CA THR A 156 -5.46 -1.91 7.69
C THR A 156 -4.61 -2.01 8.95
N VAL A 157 -5.20 -2.49 10.03
CA VAL A 157 -4.46 -2.81 11.25
C VAL A 157 -4.61 -4.28 11.58
N ASP A 158 -3.49 -4.96 11.82
CA ASP A 158 -3.43 -6.29 12.41
C ASP A 158 -3.16 -6.20 13.89
N LEU A 159 -4.14 -6.60 14.71
CA LEU A 159 -4.00 -6.74 16.16
C LEU A 159 -3.82 -8.20 16.55
N LYS A 160 -2.93 -8.45 17.51
CA LYS A 160 -2.72 -9.77 18.12
C LYS A 160 -2.61 -9.65 19.63
N TRP A 161 -3.23 -10.57 20.35
CA TRP A 161 -3.21 -10.59 21.81
C TRP A 161 -3.26 -12.01 22.37
N SER A 162 -3.10 -12.14 23.68
CA SER A 162 -3.19 -13.41 24.41
C SER A 162 -4.40 -13.38 25.34
N HIS A 163 -4.83 -14.57 25.80
CA HIS A 163 -5.94 -14.74 26.74
C HIS A 163 -7.31 -14.35 26.18
N VAL A 164 -7.68 -14.96 25.05
CA VAL A 164 -9.01 -14.77 24.47
C VAL A 164 -10.10 -15.35 25.37
N GLU A 165 -11.11 -14.53 25.69
CA GLU A 165 -12.25 -14.88 26.54
C GLU A 165 -13.49 -15.20 25.70
N SER A 166 -13.74 -14.43 24.64
CA SER A 166 -14.92 -14.59 23.78
C SER A 166 -14.62 -14.38 22.30
N ILE A 167 -15.42 -15.01 21.44
CA ILE A 167 -15.32 -14.80 20.00
C ILE A 167 -15.83 -13.40 19.64
N LEU A 168 -15.15 -12.75 18.70
CA LEU A 168 -15.37 -11.35 18.32
C LEU A 168 -15.15 -10.36 19.46
N GLU A 169 -14.41 -10.74 20.51
CA GLU A 169 -14.00 -9.75 21.51
C GLU A 169 -13.15 -8.65 20.88
N THR A 170 -13.39 -7.43 21.32
CA THR A 170 -12.60 -6.27 20.95
C THR A 170 -11.17 -6.45 21.45
N PRO A 171 -10.14 -6.26 20.61
CA PRO A 171 -8.77 -6.42 21.05
C PRO A 171 -8.43 -5.48 22.22
N PRO A 172 -7.81 -5.97 23.30
CA PRO A 172 -7.44 -5.14 24.44
C PRO A 172 -6.34 -4.14 24.07
N LEU A 173 -6.20 -3.04 24.82
CA LEU A 173 -5.16 -2.05 24.58
C LEU A 173 -3.72 -2.57 24.80
N SER A 174 -3.58 -3.71 25.47
CA SER A 174 -2.31 -4.44 25.64
C SER A 174 -1.93 -5.29 24.42
N SER A 175 -2.75 -5.30 23.37
CA SER A 175 -2.44 -6.01 22.12
C SER A 175 -1.20 -5.45 21.44
N THR A 176 -0.56 -6.27 20.61
CA THR A 176 0.38 -5.79 19.60
C THR A 176 -0.41 -5.37 18.37
N ALA A 177 -0.15 -4.17 17.83
CA ALA A 177 -0.82 -3.69 16.62
C ALA A 177 0.20 -3.30 15.54
N VAL A 178 -0.08 -3.70 14.31
CA VAL A 178 0.73 -3.39 13.12
C VAL A 178 -0.18 -2.76 12.07
N LEU A 179 0.11 -1.52 11.71
CA LEU A 179 -0.51 -0.89 10.54
C LEU A 179 0.14 -1.44 9.28
N ASN A 180 -0.70 -1.79 8.32
CA ASN A 180 -0.37 -2.20 6.97
C ASN A 180 -0.87 -1.10 6.04
N ILE A 181 0.04 -0.38 5.42
CA ILE A 181 -0.23 0.86 4.67
C ILE A 181 0.14 0.63 3.21
N LYS A 182 -0.87 0.62 2.34
CA LYS A 182 -0.73 0.57 0.89
C LYS A 182 -1.48 1.76 0.31
N ILE A 183 -0.79 2.71 -0.29
CA ILE A 183 -1.42 3.90 -0.90
C ILE A 183 -1.13 3.87 -2.39
N ALA A 184 -2.16 4.09 -3.22
CA ALA A 184 -2.00 4.24 -4.66
C ALA A 184 -1.71 5.70 -5.00
N SER A 185 -0.83 5.93 -5.97
CA SER A 185 -0.43 7.29 -6.34
C SER A 185 -1.58 7.99 -7.05
N GLY A 186 -1.86 9.24 -6.68
CA GLY A 186 -2.91 10.02 -7.33
C GLY A 186 -4.33 9.61 -6.94
N ASP A 187 -4.52 8.95 -5.78
CA ASP A 187 -5.85 8.74 -5.21
C ASP A 187 -6.56 10.11 -5.06
N GLN A 188 -7.73 10.27 -5.66
CA GLN A 188 -8.48 11.53 -5.65
C GLN A 188 -8.89 11.98 -4.24
N ARG A 189 -8.90 11.06 -3.26
CA ARG A 189 -9.17 11.37 -1.85
C ARG A 189 -7.92 11.83 -1.11
N SER A 190 -6.74 11.67 -1.71
CA SER A 190 -5.47 12.11 -1.15
C SER A 190 -5.44 13.63 -1.02
N PRO A 191 -5.07 14.17 0.15
CA PRO A 191 -4.82 15.61 0.28
C PRO A 191 -3.71 16.12 -0.65
N MET A 192 -2.88 15.22 -1.22
CA MET A 192 -1.82 15.57 -2.16
C MET A 192 -2.24 15.56 -3.63
N TYR A 193 -3.52 15.31 -3.95
CA TYR A 193 -3.97 15.12 -5.34
C TYR A 193 -3.62 16.29 -6.29
N GLU A 194 -3.68 17.53 -5.81
CA GLU A 194 -3.28 18.69 -6.62
C GLU A 194 -1.77 18.72 -6.93
N LEU A 195 -0.94 18.32 -5.98
CA LEU A 195 0.51 18.18 -6.18
C LEU A 195 0.83 16.97 -7.06
N TYR A 196 0.03 15.90 -7.00
CA TYR A 196 0.12 14.75 -7.89
C TYR A 196 -0.12 15.16 -9.35
N LYS A 197 -1.18 15.92 -9.64
CA LYS A 197 -1.47 16.41 -11.01
C LYS A 197 -0.32 17.26 -11.58
N GLU A 198 0.35 18.01 -10.72
CA GLU A 198 1.54 18.76 -11.12
C GLU A 198 2.73 17.85 -11.44
N LEU A 199 2.94 16.82 -10.63
CA LEU A 199 3.94 15.79 -10.88
C LEU A 199 3.62 14.98 -12.15
N GLU A 200 2.36 14.67 -12.41
CA GLU A 200 1.90 13.95 -13.61
C GLU A 200 2.30 14.72 -14.86
N PHE A 201 2.04 16.03 -14.91
CA PHE A 201 2.51 16.90 -16.00
C PHE A 201 4.03 16.84 -16.18
N LEU A 202 4.78 16.88 -15.07
CA LEU A 202 6.23 16.78 -15.09
C LEU A 202 6.69 15.44 -15.68
N GLN A 203 6.03 14.34 -15.34
CA GLN A 203 6.31 13.01 -15.87
C GLN A 203 6.00 12.93 -17.36
N THR A 204 4.90 13.52 -17.83
CA THR A 204 4.58 13.61 -19.26
C THR A 204 5.70 14.28 -20.06
N LEU A 205 6.30 15.35 -19.53
CA LEU A 205 7.46 16.00 -20.15
C LEU A 205 8.69 15.09 -20.17
N ALA A 206 9.00 14.45 -19.04
CA ALA A 206 10.14 13.54 -18.91
C ALA A 206 10.04 12.31 -19.84
N ASP A 207 8.84 11.72 -19.93
CA ASP A 207 8.55 10.62 -20.83
C ASP A 207 8.58 11.04 -22.28
N GLY A 208 8.06 12.23 -22.60
CA GLY A 208 8.18 12.81 -23.94
C GLY A 208 9.63 12.94 -24.42
N LEU A 209 10.55 13.31 -23.53
CA LEU A 209 11.98 13.35 -23.83
C LEU A 209 12.59 11.96 -24.04
N ARG A 210 12.06 10.94 -23.37
CA ARG A 210 12.53 9.55 -23.45
C ARG A 210 12.03 8.84 -24.72
N THR A 211 10.76 9.03 -25.08
CA THR A 211 10.09 8.34 -26.19
C THR A 211 10.13 9.13 -27.50
N GLY A 212 10.34 10.45 -27.42
CA GLY A 212 10.21 11.37 -28.56
C GLY A 212 8.76 11.71 -28.92
N GLN A 213 7.78 11.22 -28.15
CA GLN A 213 6.35 11.49 -28.34
C GLN A 213 5.73 11.92 -27.00
N THR A 214 5.04 13.07 -27.00
CA THR A 214 4.39 13.61 -25.80
C THR A 214 2.87 13.55 -25.98
N GLU A 215 2.20 12.82 -25.10
CA GLU A 215 0.75 12.87 -24.95
C GLU A 215 0.40 14.02 -24.02
N TRP A 216 0.03 15.17 -24.58
CA TRP A 216 -0.27 16.37 -23.80
C TRP A 216 -1.53 16.19 -22.97
N MET A 217 -1.47 16.61 -21.71
CA MET A 217 -2.62 16.60 -20.81
C MET A 217 -3.65 17.64 -21.23
N GLU A 218 -4.91 17.44 -20.82
CA GLU A 218 -5.96 18.44 -21.03
C GLU A 218 -5.64 19.73 -20.27
N PRO A 219 -5.75 20.91 -20.92
CA PRO A 219 -5.47 22.17 -20.27
C PRO A 219 -6.49 22.46 -19.17
N LEU A 220 -5.99 22.88 -18.00
CA LEU A 220 -6.79 23.28 -16.84
C LEU A 220 -7.47 24.63 -17.04
N GLU A 221 -6.90 25.49 -17.90
CA GLU A 221 -7.46 26.80 -18.25
C GLU A 221 -7.64 26.92 -19.76
N SER A 222 -8.76 27.51 -20.20
CA SER A 222 -9.01 27.78 -21.62
C SER A 222 -8.12 28.88 -22.21
N THR A 223 -7.47 29.67 -21.35
CA THR A 223 -6.56 30.73 -21.77
C THR A 223 -5.24 30.14 -22.28
N PRO A 224 -4.74 30.53 -23.47
CA PRO A 224 -3.47 30.02 -23.99
C PRO A 224 -2.27 30.33 -23.09
N ALA A 225 -1.29 29.41 -23.02
CA ALA A 225 -0.09 29.56 -22.19
C ALA A 225 0.70 30.85 -22.48
N VAL A 226 0.77 31.23 -23.76
CA VAL A 226 1.44 32.48 -24.21
C VAL A 226 0.75 33.71 -23.62
N THR A 227 -0.58 33.71 -23.56
CA THR A 227 -1.37 34.82 -22.99
C THR A 227 -1.16 34.92 -21.48
N LEU A 228 -1.19 33.79 -20.77
CA LEU A 228 -0.90 33.74 -19.33
C LEU A 228 0.53 34.23 -19.01
N THR A 229 1.50 33.87 -19.86
CA THR A 229 2.89 34.31 -19.73
C THR A 229 3.02 35.82 -19.92
N LYS A 230 2.37 36.39 -20.95
CA LYS A 230 2.34 37.85 -21.16
C LYS A 230 1.73 38.60 -19.99
N ALA A 231 0.55 38.16 -19.53
CA ALA A 231 -0.13 38.77 -18.38
C ALA A 231 0.74 38.73 -17.12
N TYR A 232 1.50 37.64 -16.92
CA TYR A 232 2.45 37.53 -15.82
C TYR A 232 3.62 38.51 -15.93
N LEU A 233 4.24 38.62 -17.11
CA LEU A 233 5.32 39.59 -17.37
C LEU A 233 4.85 41.03 -17.15
N GLU A 234 3.66 41.39 -17.64
CA GLU A 234 3.05 42.70 -17.42
C GLU A 234 2.77 42.98 -15.94
N GLY A 235 2.29 41.96 -15.20
CA GLY A 235 2.04 42.05 -13.76
C GLY A 235 3.30 42.23 -12.92
N ILE A 236 4.49 41.88 -13.42
CA ILE A 236 5.76 42.16 -12.74
C ILE A 236 6.17 43.63 -12.92
N CYS A 237 5.82 44.23 -14.05
CA CYS A 237 6.05 45.64 -14.32
C CYS A 237 5.13 46.56 -13.51
N VAL A 238 3.95 46.08 -13.11
CA VAL A 238 2.96 46.83 -12.32
C VAL A 238 2.90 46.29 -10.90
N VAL A 239 3.38 47.06 -9.92
CA VAL A 239 3.29 46.68 -8.49
C VAL A 239 1.80 46.64 -8.07
N ILE A 240 1.17 45.48 -8.13
CA ILE A 240 -0.18 45.25 -7.59
C ILE A 240 -0.08 44.36 -6.35
N PRO A 241 -0.66 44.75 -5.20
CA PRO A 241 -0.68 43.92 -4.00
C PRO A 241 -1.55 42.67 -4.23
N LYS A 242 -1.07 41.53 -3.71
CA LYS A 242 -1.73 40.21 -3.80
C LYS A 242 -3.17 40.29 -3.27
N SER A 243 -4.15 39.87 -4.08
CA SER A 243 -5.51 39.58 -3.59
C SER A 243 -5.48 38.23 -2.89
N GLU A 244 -5.84 38.21 -1.61
CA GLU A 244 -6.15 37.00 -0.86
C GLU A 244 -7.41 36.38 -1.48
N THR A 245 -7.25 35.28 -2.19
CA THR A 245 -8.36 34.44 -2.65
C THR A 245 -8.53 33.33 -1.63
N ASP A 246 -9.73 33.21 -1.06
CA ASP A 246 -10.12 32.19 -0.09
C ASP A 246 -9.78 30.79 -0.62
N THR A 247 -8.64 30.28 -0.18
CA THR A 247 -8.20 28.90 -0.43
C THR A 247 -8.81 28.03 0.68
N PRO A 248 -9.45 26.90 0.36
CA PRO A 248 -9.97 26.00 1.38
C PRO A 248 -8.86 25.64 2.38
N VAL A 249 -9.20 25.59 3.67
CA VAL A 249 -8.23 25.51 4.79
C VAL A 249 -7.14 24.44 4.58
N PHE A 250 -7.45 23.32 3.92
CA PHE A 250 -6.51 22.25 3.61
C PHE A 250 -5.49 22.58 2.50
N SER A 251 -5.81 23.40 1.50
CA SER A 251 -4.84 23.79 0.46
C SER A 251 -3.82 24.82 0.97
N SER A 252 -4.20 25.60 1.99
CA SER A 252 -3.31 26.61 2.58
C SER A 252 -2.12 26.03 3.35
N PHE A 253 -2.24 24.81 3.89
CA PHE A 253 -1.20 24.18 4.71
C PHE A 253 0.01 23.69 3.90
N LEU A 254 -0.14 23.50 2.58
CA LEU A 254 0.84 22.81 1.74
C LEU A 254 1.39 23.69 0.60
N GLU A 255 0.69 24.76 0.25
CA GLU A 255 1.14 25.68 -0.79
C GLU A 255 2.22 26.62 -0.25
N ARG A 256 3.45 26.42 -0.75
CA ARG A 256 4.57 27.31 -0.49
C ARG A 256 4.28 28.70 -1.09
N GLY A 257 4.19 29.72 -0.24
CA GLY A 257 3.79 31.08 -0.64
C GLY A 257 4.91 31.97 -1.20
N ASP A 258 6.17 31.56 -1.09
CA ASP A 258 7.38 32.31 -1.46
C ASP A 258 7.98 31.89 -2.82
N LEU A 259 7.12 31.42 -3.75
CA LEU A 259 7.55 31.03 -5.09
C LEU A 259 8.27 32.17 -5.82
N ASP A 260 9.45 31.87 -6.38
CA ASP A 260 10.20 32.80 -7.20
C ASP A 260 9.62 32.96 -8.62
N PHE A 261 10.27 33.79 -9.43
CA PHE A 261 9.82 34.06 -10.78
C PHE A 261 9.69 32.81 -11.66
N VAL A 262 10.66 31.91 -11.58
CA VAL A 262 10.73 30.70 -12.41
C VAL A 262 9.66 29.70 -11.97
N GLU A 263 9.43 29.59 -10.67
CA GLU A 263 8.41 28.73 -10.07
C GLU A 263 7.00 29.22 -10.41
N GLN A 264 6.78 30.53 -10.33
CA GLN A 264 5.53 31.17 -10.75
C GLN A 264 5.25 31.03 -12.25
N LEU A 265 6.30 31.05 -13.08
CA LEU A 265 6.18 30.80 -14.52
C LEU A 265 5.77 29.35 -14.79
N TRP A 266 6.39 28.38 -14.11
CA TRP A 266 6.01 26.96 -14.18
C TRP A 266 4.53 26.74 -13.83
N VAL A 267 4.06 27.30 -12.70
CA VAL A 267 2.67 27.16 -12.24
C VAL A 267 1.66 27.67 -13.28
N ARG A 268 2.02 28.70 -14.06
CA ARG A 268 1.15 29.23 -15.13
C ARG A 268 1.23 28.40 -16.39
N MET A 269 2.44 28.08 -16.85
CA MET A 269 2.65 27.33 -18.09
C MET A 269 2.00 25.94 -18.03
N ARG A 270 2.14 25.22 -16.90
CA ARG A 270 1.59 23.86 -16.76
C ARG A 270 0.07 23.76 -16.92
N LYS A 271 -0.65 24.86 -16.76
CA LYS A 271 -2.12 24.88 -16.84
C LYS A 271 -2.65 24.90 -18.27
N SER A 272 -1.84 25.32 -19.24
CA SER A 272 -2.33 25.62 -20.59
C SER A 272 -1.40 25.21 -21.72
N VAL A 273 -0.21 24.70 -21.44
CA VAL A 273 0.70 24.19 -22.47
C VAL A 273 0.14 22.91 -23.07
N THR A 274 0.01 22.90 -24.40
CA THR A 274 -0.52 21.76 -25.17
C THR A 274 0.41 21.32 -26.31
N SER A 275 1.55 22.00 -26.47
CA SER A 275 2.54 21.69 -27.50
C SER A 275 3.95 22.19 -27.12
N CYS A 276 4.97 21.61 -27.75
CA CYS A 276 6.35 22.12 -27.63
C CYS A 276 6.49 23.56 -28.15
N GLN A 277 5.67 23.94 -29.14
CA GLN A 277 5.66 25.30 -29.68
C GLN A 277 5.15 26.31 -28.63
N ASP A 278 4.12 25.96 -27.85
CA ASP A 278 3.65 26.81 -26.75
C ASP A 278 4.78 27.11 -25.76
N ILE A 279 5.58 26.10 -25.42
CA ILE A 279 6.72 26.24 -24.52
C ILE A 279 7.77 27.17 -25.13
N ALA A 280 8.13 26.94 -26.40
CA ALA A 280 9.10 27.77 -27.11
C ALA A 280 8.65 29.24 -27.19
N ASP A 281 7.38 29.49 -27.49
CA ASP A 281 6.82 30.84 -27.60
C ASP A 281 6.79 31.55 -26.23
N CYS A 282 6.41 30.84 -25.15
CA CYS A 282 6.44 31.38 -23.80
C CYS A 282 7.88 31.72 -23.36
N LEU A 283 8.83 30.81 -23.55
CA LEU A 283 10.23 31.03 -23.22
C LEU A 283 10.84 32.16 -24.04
N LYS A 284 10.47 32.29 -25.33
CA LYS A 284 10.93 33.38 -26.18
C LYS A 284 10.50 34.74 -25.63
N LEU A 285 9.23 34.88 -25.20
CA LEU A 285 8.75 36.11 -24.58
C LEU A 285 9.54 36.47 -23.32
N VAL A 286 9.80 35.48 -22.45
CA VAL A 286 10.56 35.69 -21.22
C VAL A 286 12.00 36.11 -21.53
N ILE A 287 12.67 35.43 -22.47
CA ILE A 287 14.05 35.75 -22.88
C ILE A 287 14.14 37.14 -23.53
N GLU A 288 13.16 37.52 -24.34
CA GLU A 288 13.09 38.87 -24.92
C GLU A 288 12.91 39.94 -23.85
N ALA A 289 11.97 39.75 -22.91
CA ALA A 289 11.75 40.69 -21.80
C ALA A 289 13.00 40.84 -20.91
N LEU A 290 13.73 39.75 -20.68
CA LEU A 290 15.02 39.78 -19.97
C LEU A 290 16.10 40.51 -20.79
N ARG A 291 16.16 40.26 -22.11
CA ARG A 291 17.16 40.85 -23.01
C ARG A 291 17.03 42.37 -23.13
N TYR A 292 15.80 42.87 -23.22
CA TYR A 292 15.54 44.30 -23.27
C TYR A 292 15.54 44.95 -21.88
N SER A 293 15.84 44.19 -20.81
CA SER A 293 15.83 44.65 -19.41
C SER A 293 14.47 45.21 -18.97
N ASP A 294 13.38 44.72 -19.57
CA ASP A 294 12.00 45.10 -19.24
C ASP A 294 11.62 44.58 -17.84
N ILE A 295 12.23 43.47 -17.42
CA ILE A 295 12.00 42.84 -16.12
C ILE A 295 13.32 42.58 -15.37
N LYS A 296 13.27 42.63 -14.03
CA LYS A 296 14.33 42.19 -13.12
C LYS A 296 13.76 41.21 -12.08
N PRO A 297 13.41 39.99 -12.52
CA PRO A 297 12.71 39.03 -11.67
C PRO A 297 13.60 38.53 -10.55
N TRP A 298 13.06 38.30 -9.35
CA TRP A 298 13.80 37.67 -8.25
C TRP A 298 13.77 36.14 -8.38
N ILE A 299 14.89 35.49 -8.04
CA ILE A 299 15.07 34.02 -8.06
C ILE A 299 15.76 33.54 -6.77
N HIS A 300 15.48 32.30 -6.37
CA HIS A 300 16.19 31.66 -5.26
C HIS A 300 17.66 31.40 -5.61
N ARG A 301 18.54 31.44 -4.59
CA ARG A 301 20.01 31.33 -4.76
C ARG A 301 20.48 29.94 -5.16
N ASP A 302 19.71 28.91 -4.85
CA ASP A 302 20.01 27.49 -5.07
C ASP A 302 19.38 26.94 -6.37
N SER A 303 18.62 27.76 -7.11
CA SER A 303 18.04 27.36 -8.40
C SER A 303 19.13 27.12 -9.44
N SER A 304 19.05 25.98 -10.13
CA SER A 304 20.11 25.50 -11.03
C SER A 304 19.65 25.31 -12.48
N SER A 305 18.36 25.51 -12.74
CA SER A 305 17.77 25.47 -14.07
C SER A 305 18.43 26.44 -15.06
N SER A 306 18.35 26.08 -16.34
CA SER A 306 18.88 26.87 -17.44
C SER A 306 18.30 28.28 -17.45
N LEU A 307 17.00 28.44 -17.17
CA LEU A 307 16.37 29.76 -17.08
C LEU A 307 16.89 30.59 -15.91
N SER A 308 17.14 29.97 -14.75
CA SER A 308 17.74 30.67 -13.60
C SER A 308 19.14 31.18 -13.92
N LYS A 309 19.96 30.38 -14.60
CA LYS A 309 21.29 30.77 -15.06
C LYS A 309 21.23 31.95 -16.04
N LEU A 310 20.27 31.94 -16.96
CA LEU A 310 20.05 33.07 -17.88
C LEU A 310 19.67 34.34 -17.13
N ILE A 311 18.77 34.27 -16.14
CA ILE A 311 18.39 35.42 -15.31
C ILE A 311 19.61 36.00 -14.56
N LEU A 312 20.46 35.15 -13.99
CA LEU A 312 21.70 35.60 -13.34
C LEU A 312 22.65 36.28 -14.33
N GLN A 313 22.82 35.72 -15.53
CA GLN A 313 23.62 36.33 -16.60
C GLN A 313 23.06 37.68 -17.05
N CYS A 314 21.73 37.86 -17.06
CA CYS A 314 21.08 39.13 -17.37
C CYS A 314 21.48 40.22 -16.38
N TYR A 315 21.55 39.91 -15.08
CA TYR A 315 22.02 40.88 -14.07
C TYR A 315 23.46 41.35 -14.32
N HIS A 316 24.29 40.52 -14.97
CA HIS A 316 25.66 40.83 -15.35
C HIS A 316 25.79 41.40 -16.77
N GLN A 317 24.68 41.68 -17.46
CA GLN A 317 24.63 42.22 -18.84
C GLN A 317 25.31 41.33 -19.90
N GLN A 318 25.37 40.02 -19.67
CA GLN A 318 26.00 39.04 -20.58
C GLN A 318 25.01 37.97 -21.00
N ILE A 319 24.01 38.32 -21.81
CA ILE A 319 22.97 37.36 -22.22
C ILE A 319 23.47 36.56 -23.41
N GLU A 320 23.76 35.27 -23.20
CA GLU A 320 24.02 34.34 -24.27
C GLU A 320 22.75 34.11 -25.12
N THR A 321 22.93 33.95 -26.43
CA THR A 321 21.83 33.62 -27.33
C THR A 321 21.42 32.16 -27.15
N VAL A 322 20.26 31.91 -26.54
CA VAL A 322 19.69 30.57 -26.40
C VAL A 322 18.91 30.20 -27.65
N SER A 323 19.27 29.07 -28.27
CA SER A 323 18.52 28.50 -29.38
C SER A 323 17.38 27.63 -28.85
N LEU A 324 16.14 28.11 -28.97
CA LEU A 324 14.93 27.36 -28.59
C LEU A 324 14.52 26.37 -29.70
N THR A 325 15.43 25.46 -30.05
CA THR A 325 15.22 24.45 -31.09
C THR A 325 15.31 23.03 -30.53
N GLY A 326 14.65 22.08 -31.20
CA GLY A 326 14.63 20.68 -30.79
C GLY A 326 13.98 20.48 -29.41
N VAL A 327 14.64 19.72 -28.54
CA VAL A 327 14.15 19.39 -27.18
C VAL A 327 14.48 20.44 -26.13
N THR A 328 15.24 21.49 -26.48
CA THR A 328 15.70 22.52 -25.55
C THR A 328 14.56 23.19 -24.77
N PRO A 329 13.43 23.60 -25.40
CA PRO A 329 12.32 24.21 -24.66
C PRO A 329 11.71 23.25 -23.61
N VAL A 330 11.58 21.97 -23.95
CA VAL A 330 11.03 20.94 -23.05
C VAL A 330 11.98 20.69 -21.88
N ASN A 331 13.29 20.59 -22.13
CA ASN A 331 14.30 20.47 -21.07
C ASN A 331 14.23 21.66 -20.10
N MET A 332 14.15 22.89 -20.62
CA MET A 332 14.04 24.08 -19.78
C MET A 332 12.77 24.05 -18.92
N LEU A 333 11.61 23.71 -19.48
CA LEU A 333 10.36 23.63 -18.71
C LEU A 333 10.41 22.51 -17.65
N LEU A 334 10.98 21.35 -18.00
CA LEU A 334 11.15 20.23 -17.08
C LEU A 334 12.08 20.60 -15.91
N GLU A 335 13.19 21.29 -16.17
CA GLU A 335 14.09 21.80 -15.13
C GLU A 335 13.37 22.76 -14.16
N MET A 336 12.49 23.62 -14.68
CA MET A 336 11.69 24.53 -13.84
C MET A 336 10.77 23.77 -12.89
N GLY A 337 10.05 22.77 -13.41
CA GLY A 337 9.18 21.91 -12.61
C GLY A 337 9.95 21.12 -11.57
N LEU A 338 11.09 20.53 -11.94
CA LEU A 338 11.97 19.79 -11.03
C LEU A 338 12.49 20.68 -9.90
N ASP A 339 12.97 21.89 -10.21
CA ASP A 339 13.44 22.84 -9.20
C ASP A 339 12.33 23.25 -8.22
N LYS A 340 11.13 23.53 -8.72
CA LYS A 340 9.97 23.92 -7.91
C LYS A 340 9.52 22.78 -6.99
N MET A 341 9.30 21.60 -7.56
CA MET A 341 8.83 20.43 -6.83
C MET A 341 9.84 19.96 -5.77
N ARG A 342 11.15 20.02 -6.06
CA ARG A 342 12.18 19.75 -5.05
C ARG A 342 12.02 20.65 -3.83
N LYS A 343 11.82 21.95 -4.03
CA LYS A 343 11.64 22.90 -2.92
C LYS A 343 10.34 22.67 -2.17
N ASP A 344 9.27 22.25 -2.84
CA ASP A 344 8.01 21.93 -2.17
C ASP A 344 8.14 20.68 -1.27
N TYR A 345 8.78 19.62 -1.77
CA TYR A 345 9.06 18.43 -0.95
C TYR A 345 9.99 18.74 0.22
N ILE A 346 11.00 19.60 0.03
CA ILE A 346 11.86 20.06 1.12
C ILE A 346 11.04 20.84 2.14
N ASN A 347 10.22 21.80 1.70
CA ASN A 347 9.41 22.64 2.56
C ASN A 347 8.53 21.79 3.48
N TYR A 348 7.89 20.75 2.95
CA TYR A 348 7.10 19.86 3.78
C TYR A 348 7.95 18.89 4.61
N LEU A 349 8.76 18.03 3.98
CA LEU A 349 9.42 16.93 4.69
C LEU A 349 10.49 17.41 5.68
N VAL A 350 11.15 18.54 5.39
CA VAL A 350 12.13 19.14 6.30
C VAL A 350 11.47 20.18 7.21
N GLY A 351 10.49 20.95 6.71
CA GLY A 351 9.78 21.94 7.53
C GLY A 351 8.94 21.31 8.64
N GLU A 352 8.33 20.16 8.39
CA GLU A 352 7.62 19.35 9.40
C GLU A 352 8.57 18.44 10.20
N GLU A 353 9.89 18.64 10.07
CA GLU A 353 10.96 17.90 10.76
C GLU A 353 10.98 16.37 10.55
N LEU A 354 10.17 15.84 9.61
CA LEU A 354 10.06 14.40 9.32
C LEU A 354 11.37 13.79 8.78
N THR A 355 12.24 14.60 8.21
CA THR A 355 13.57 14.18 7.74
C THR A 355 14.52 15.38 7.61
N THR A 356 15.74 15.11 7.13
CA THR A 356 16.76 16.16 6.90
C THR A 356 17.19 16.17 5.43
N LEU A 357 17.71 17.29 4.93
CA LEU A 357 18.31 17.40 3.60
C LEU A 357 19.34 16.30 3.29
N LYS A 358 20.13 15.89 4.28
CA LYS A 358 21.12 14.81 4.13
C LYS A 358 20.47 13.48 3.75
N HIS A 359 19.30 13.17 4.32
CA HIS A 359 18.59 11.93 4.05
C HIS A 359 17.86 11.97 2.69
N LEU A 360 17.49 13.17 2.24
CA LEU A 360 16.87 13.45 0.94
C LEU A 360 17.86 13.57 -0.23
N SER A 361 19.17 13.64 0.02
CA SER A 361 20.19 13.93 -1.02
C SER A 361 20.12 13.02 -2.25
N TYR A 362 19.82 11.74 -2.06
CA TYR A 362 19.61 10.79 -3.17
C TYR A 362 18.49 11.25 -4.10
N PHE A 363 17.34 11.63 -3.52
CA PHE A 363 16.14 11.99 -4.25
C PHE A 363 16.21 13.38 -4.87
N LEU A 364 16.97 14.28 -4.25
CA LEU A 364 17.12 15.68 -4.67
C LEU A 364 18.34 15.91 -5.59
N SER A 365 19.12 14.86 -5.89
CA SER A 365 20.35 14.98 -6.69
C SER A 365 20.04 15.45 -8.11
N THR A 366 20.74 16.51 -8.54
CA THR A 366 20.68 17.06 -9.91
C THR A 366 21.84 16.55 -10.79
N GLU A 367 22.63 15.60 -10.30
CA GLU A 367 23.80 15.04 -11.01
C GLU A 367 23.41 13.95 -12.03
N VAL A 368 22.17 13.47 -11.94
CA VAL A 368 21.59 12.48 -12.85
C VAL A 368 20.75 13.16 -13.93
N ASP A 369 20.41 12.45 -15.00
CA ASP A 369 19.58 12.97 -16.08
C ASP A 369 18.17 13.38 -15.60
N LEU A 370 17.50 14.24 -16.38
CA LEU A 370 16.22 14.83 -15.99
C LEU A 370 15.12 13.78 -15.79
N GLN A 371 15.17 12.68 -16.54
CA GLN A 371 14.19 11.59 -16.44
C GLN A 371 14.37 10.82 -15.14
N GLU A 372 15.60 10.48 -14.77
CA GLU A 372 15.90 9.89 -13.45
C GLU A 372 15.56 10.85 -12.30
N GLN A 373 15.78 12.16 -12.46
CA GLN A 373 15.31 13.16 -11.47
C GLN A 373 13.79 13.11 -11.29
N ALA A 374 13.03 13.03 -12.38
CA ALA A 374 11.57 12.91 -12.35
C ALA A 374 11.11 11.62 -11.65
N ILE A 375 11.75 10.49 -11.94
CA ILE A 375 11.47 9.19 -11.28
C ILE A 375 11.72 9.29 -9.77
N ARG A 376 12.80 9.94 -9.34
CA ARG A 376 13.10 10.12 -7.91
C ARG A 376 12.12 11.02 -7.20
N LEU A 377 11.66 12.09 -7.86
CA LEU A 377 10.60 12.93 -7.31
C LEU A 377 9.27 12.20 -7.22
N ARG A 378 8.96 11.30 -8.16
CA ARG A 378 7.76 10.45 -8.06
C ARG A 378 7.80 9.57 -6.82
N LYS A 379 8.95 8.94 -6.52
CA LYS A 379 9.14 8.20 -5.26
C LYS A 379 8.96 9.06 -4.00
N LEU A 380 9.46 10.31 -4.02
CA LEU A 380 9.23 11.24 -2.91
C LEU A 380 7.77 11.64 -2.76
N HIS A 381 7.07 11.81 -3.88
CA HIS A 381 5.65 12.11 -3.88
C HIS A 381 4.84 10.99 -3.27
N HIS A 382 5.07 9.74 -3.69
CA HIS A 382 4.38 8.58 -3.15
C HIS A 382 4.63 8.44 -1.64
N LEU A 383 5.86 8.68 -1.18
CA LEU A 383 6.16 8.79 0.26
C LEU A 383 5.33 9.87 0.93
N LEU A 384 5.23 11.06 0.34
CA LEU A 384 4.46 12.17 0.89
C LEU A 384 2.97 11.81 0.98
N GLU A 385 2.39 11.17 -0.03
CA GLU A 385 1.02 10.66 -0.01
C GLU A 385 0.79 9.67 1.13
N ILE A 386 1.72 8.75 1.34
CA ILE A 386 1.68 7.79 2.46
C ILE A 386 1.63 8.52 3.81
N VAL A 387 2.56 9.44 4.03
CA VAL A 387 2.69 10.16 5.31
C VAL A 387 1.50 11.07 5.55
N VAL A 388 1.09 11.85 4.55
CA VAL A 388 -0.02 12.79 4.71
C VAL A 388 -1.34 12.04 4.90
N THR A 389 -1.59 10.96 4.15
CA THR A 389 -2.79 10.13 4.36
C THR A 389 -2.84 9.61 5.80
N CYS A 390 -1.74 9.11 6.33
CA CYS A 390 -1.68 8.65 7.72
C CYS A 390 -1.85 9.80 8.73
N SER A 391 -1.31 10.98 8.45
CA SER A 391 -1.46 12.15 9.33
C SER A 391 -2.90 12.68 9.33
N THR A 392 -3.54 12.78 8.17
CA THR A 392 -4.85 13.44 8.01
C THR A 392 -5.99 12.52 8.41
N PHE A 393 -5.95 11.24 8.00
CA PHE A 393 -7.05 10.31 8.23
C PHE A 393 -6.91 9.51 9.52
N LEU A 394 -5.68 9.17 9.92
CA LEU A 394 -5.44 8.41 11.16
C LEU A 394 -4.97 9.28 12.32
N ALA A 395 -4.72 10.58 12.10
CA ALA A 395 -4.20 11.49 13.12
C ALA A 395 -2.95 10.94 13.83
N LEU A 396 -2.07 10.25 13.09
CA LEU A 396 -0.90 9.63 13.69
C LEU A 396 0.04 10.68 14.28
N PRO A 397 0.62 10.42 15.47
CA PRO A 397 1.56 11.35 16.10
C PRO A 397 2.87 11.43 15.32
N TYR A 398 3.59 12.53 15.52
CA TYR A 398 4.87 12.81 14.86
C TYR A 398 5.86 11.64 14.90
N ASP A 399 6.08 11.00 16.05
CA ASP A 399 7.04 9.88 16.17
C ASP A 399 6.71 8.72 15.20
N CYS A 400 5.42 8.45 14.98
CA CYS A 400 4.95 7.43 14.04
C CYS A 400 5.18 7.87 12.59
N LEU A 401 4.87 9.13 12.26
CA LEU A 401 5.07 9.71 10.93
C LEU A 401 6.56 9.78 10.57
N PHE A 402 7.42 10.11 11.53
CA PHE A 402 8.86 10.12 11.37
C PHE A 402 9.38 8.71 11.04
N LEU A 403 9.02 7.69 11.81
CA LEU A 403 9.42 6.30 11.55
C LEU A 403 8.94 5.80 10.19
N LEU A 404 7.70 6.12 9.82
CA LEU A 404 7.14 5.79 8.52
C LEU A 404 7.93 6.45 7.38
N THR A 405 8.21 7.76 7.52
CA THR A 405 9.04 8.52 6.57
C THR A 405 10.41 7.87 6.38
N GLN A 406 11.09 7.49 7.47
CA GLN A 406 12.40 6.83 7.37
C GLN A 406 12.31 5.46 6.68
N SER A 407 11.27 4.68 6.95
CA SER A 407 11.02 3.40 6.29
C SER A 407 10.84 3.57 4.77
N CYS A 408 10.02 4.53 4.34
CA CYS A 408 9.81 4.83 2.93
C CYS A 408 11.10 5.31 2.25
N LEU A 409 11.83 6.24 2.87
CA LEU A 409 13.12 6.73 2.32
C LEU A 409 14.14 5.62 2.14
N GLN A 410 14.21 4.66 3.07
CA GLN A 410 15.11 3.51 2.96
C GLN A 410 14.70 2.57 1.84
N HIS A 411 13.41 2.26 1.71
CA HIS A 411 12.88 1.39 0.67
C HIS A 411 13.13 1.95 -0.73
N TYR A 412 12.72 3.20 -0.98
CA TYR A 412 12.78 3.81 -2.32
C TYR A 412 14.18 4.12 -2.83
N LYS A 413 15.20 4.09 -1.96
CA LYS A 413 16.61 4.18 -2.37
C LYS A 413 17.09 2.98 -3.17
N THR A 414 16.55 1.79 -2.88
CA THR A 414 17.01 0.53 -3.48
C THR A 414 15.97 -0.15 -4.35
N SER A 415 14.69 0.16 -4.11
CA SER A 415 13.57 -0.46 -4.81
C SER A 415 13.00 0.48 -5.88
N PRO A 416 12.41 -0.07 -6.96
CA PRO A 416 11.54 0.71 -7.81
C PRO A 416 10.32 1.17 -7.00
N GLU A 417 9.58 2.10 -7.58
CA GLU A 417 8.25 2.41 -7.08
C GLU A 417 7.32 1.24 -7.36
N ASP A 418 6.75 0.69 -6.29
CA ASP A 418 5.82 -0.42 -6.34
C ASP A 418 4.63 -0.05 -5.48
N GLU A 419 3.53 0.33 -6.11
CA GLU A 419 2.28 0.70 -5.44
C GLU A 419 1.62 -0.51 -4.74
N GLU A 420 2.03 -1.73 -5.08
CA GLU A 420 1.63 -2.95 -4.38
C GLU A 420 2.41 -3.18 -3.08
N HIS A 421 3.48 -2.40 -2.84
CA HIS A 421 4.26 -2.53 -1.62
C HIS A 421 3.47 -2.07 -0.39
N GLU A 422 3.36 -2.96 0.59
CA GLU A 422 2.71 -2.68 1.87
C GLU A 422 3.75 -2.27 2.93
N PHE A 423 3.72 -1.01 3.36
CA PHE A 423 4.55 -0.52 4.45
C PHE A 423 3.96 -0.94 5.80
N LYS A 424 4.83 -1.36 6.73
CA LYS A 424 4.41 -1.84 8.05
C LYS A 424 4.91 -0.93 9.16
N LEU A 425 3.99 -0.48 10.02
CA LEU A 425 4.31 0.38 11.15
C LEU A 425 3.75 -0.22 12.44
N GLN A 426 4.64 -0.48 13.41
CA GLN A 426 4.23 -0.89 14.75
C GLN A 426 3.58 0.30 15.46
N ILE A 427 2.41 0.10 16.05
CA ILE A 427 1.66 1.15 16.74
C ILE A 427 1.09 0.66 18.06
N LYS A 428 0.91 1.59 19.01
CA LYS A 428 0.19 1.30 20.24
C LYS A 428 -1.32 1.30 19.95
N PRO A 429 -2.07 0.26 20.35
CA PRO A 429 -3.51 0.20 20.08
C PRO A 429 -4.27 1.44 20.60
N ALA A 430 -3.84 2.02 21.72
CA ALA A 430 -4.45 3.22 22.30
C ALA A 430 -4.46 4.45 21.37
N LEU A 431 -3.60 4.52 20.35
CA LEU A 431 -3.60 5.63 19.38
C LEU A 431 -4.69 5.50 18.32
N ILE A 432 -5.16 4.27 18.08
CA ILE A 432 -6.07 3.94 16.97
C ILE A 432 -7.34 3.21 17.44
N SER A 433 -7.54 3.05 18.75
CA SER A 433 -8.65 2.24 19.28
C SER A 433 -10.02 2.78 18.91
N HIS A 434 -10.16 4.10 18.83
CA HIS A 434 -11.38 4.76 18.38
C HIS A 434 -11.82 4.36 16.96
N PHE A 435 -10.91 3.87 16.10
CA PHE A 435 -11.25 3.38 14.77
C PHE A 435 -11.81 1.95 14.75
N TYR A 436 -11.53 1.13 15.76
CA TYR A 436 -11.91 -0.28 15.74
C TYR A 436 -12.82 -0.71 16.91
N GLU A 437 -12.95 0.08 17.97
CA GLU A 437 -13.74 -0.27 19.15
C GLU A 437 -15.22 -0.50 18.86
N LYS A 438 -15.76 0.16 17.83
CA LYS A 438 -17.18 0.08 17.43
C LYS A 438 -17.40 -0.57 16.06
N GLU A 439 -16.32 -0.91 15.38
CA GLU A 439 -16.36 -1.45 14.02
C GLU A 439 -16.26 -2.97 14.04
N HIS A 440 -16.76 -3.59 12.97
CA HIS A 440 -16.60 -5.02 12.78
C HIS A 440 -15.25 -5.32 12.11
N PRO A 441 -14.51 -6.35 12.57
CA PRO A 441 -13.28 -6.75 11.93
C PRO A 441 -13.56 -7.36 10.55
N VAL A 442 -12.72 -7.01 9.57
CA VAL A 442 -12.66 -7.68 8.25
C VAL A 442 -12.25 -9.15 8.43
N MET A 443 -11.40 -9.41 9.42
CA MET A 443 -11.02 -10.75 9.83
C MET A 443 -10.85 -10.81 11.33
N TRP A 444 -11.39 -11.85 11.97
CA TRP A 444 -11.16 -12.14 13.38
C TRP A 444 -10.77 -13.60 13.52
N GLY A 445 -9.89 -13.93 14.46
CA GLY A 445 -9.47 -15.30 14.65
C GLY A 445 -8.95 -15.61 16.05
N VAL A 446 -9.07 -16.87 16.40
CA VAL A 446 -8.52 -17.46 17.62
C VAL A 446 -7.66 -18.66 17.28
N GLU A 447 -6.48 -18.72 17.86
CA GLU A 447 -5.52 -19.82 17.74
C GLU A 447 -5.30 -20.45 19.12
N VAL A 448 -5.49 -21.77 19.21
CA VAL A 448 -5.11 -22.58 20.37
C VAL A 448 -3.93 -23.45 19.98
N SER A 449 -2.83 -23.38 20.73
CA SER A 449 -1.64 -24.19 20.46
C SER A 449 -1.17 -25.01 21.67
N SER A 450 -0.52 -26.14 21.40
CA SER A 450 0.14 -26.98 22.40
C SER A 450 1.41 -27.64 21.86
N GLY A 451 2.31 -28.01 22.76
CA GLY A 451 3.65 -28.49 22.42
C GLY A 451 4.67 -27.37 22.24
N HIS A 452 5.86 -27.70 21.74
CA HIS A 452 6.97 -26.76 21.61
C HIS A 452 7.77 -26.98 20.33
N GLY A 453 8.33 -25.88 19.80
CA GLY A 453 9.22 -25.87 18.65
C GLY A 453 8.58 -26.51 17.41
N PRO A 454 9.31 -27.33 16.63
CA PRO A 454 8.80 -27.87 15.37
C PRO A 454 7.64 -28.87 15.57
N ARG A 455 7.42 -29.36 16.80
CA ARG A 455 6.32 -30.27 17.14
C ARG A 455 5.06 -29.57 17.65
N GLU A 456 5.05 -28.25 17.76
CA GLU A 456 3.87 -27.49 18.15
C GLU A 456 2.70 -27.76 17.18
N VAL A 457 1.53 -28.10 17.73
CA VAL A 457 0.27 -28.27 16.99
C VAL A 457 -0.67 -27.14 17.35
N ARG A 458 -1.47 -26.67 16.39
CA ARG A 458 -2.45 -25.62 16.63
C ARG A 458 -3.81 -25.91 15.99
N THR A 459 -4.83 -25.31 16.56
CA THR A 459 -6.21 -25.30 16.06
C THR A 459 -6.64 -23.85 15.97
N CYS A 460 -6.99 -23.40 14.78
CA CYS A 460 -7.37 -22.03 14.50
C CYS A 460 -8.82 -21.98 14.03
N PHE A 461 -9.54 -20.97 14.49
CA PHE A 461 -10.86 -20.62 14.00
C PHE A 461 -10.83 -19.16 13.56
N GLN A 462 -11.37 -18.87 12.38
CA GLN A 462 -11.37 -17.54 11.78
C GLN A 462 -12.76 -17.20 11.24
N LEU A 463 -13.11 -15.93 11.40
CA LEU A 463 -14.26 -15.28 10.80
C LEU A 463 -13.74 -14.22 9.83
N SER A 464 -14.33 -14.12 8.65
CA SER A 464 -13.97 -13.11 7.66
C SER A 464 -15.19 -12.64 6.88
N ASP A 465 -15.16 -11.40 6.41
CA ASP A 465 -16.19 -10.81 5.55
C ASP A 465 -16.20 -11.42 4.13
N ARG A 466 -15.09 -12.03 3.72
CA ARG A 466 -14.90 -12.71 2.42
C ARG A 466 -14.42 -14.16 2.62
N PRO A 467 -14.70 -15.07 1.68
CA PRO A 467 -14.20 -16.44 1.78
C PRO A 467 -12.67 -16.48 1.69
N LEU A 468 -12.01 -17.18 2.62
CA LEU A 468 -10.55 -17.35 2.63
C LEU A 468 -10.04 -18.41 1.64
N VAL A 469 -10.94 -18.95 0.81
CA VAL A 469 -10.71 -20.03 -0.14
C VAL A 469 -11.22 -19.57 -1.51
N ASP A 470 -10.36 -19.61 -2.51
CA ASP A 470 -10.62 -19.10 -3.86
C ASP A 470 -11.22 -20.15 -4.80
N HIS A 471 -10.96 -21.44 -4.54
CA HIS A 471 -11.35 -22.53 -5.43
C HIS A 471 -12.73 -23.13 -5.14
N VAL A 472 -13.43 -22.64 -4.12
CA VAL A 472 -14.81 -23.06 -3.81
C VAL A 472 -15.75 -21.88 -4.00
N ILE A 473 -16.78 -22.10 -4.82
CA ILE A 473 -17.88 -21.17 -5.00
C ILE A 473 -18.89 -21.43 -3.89
N PHE A 474 -19.21 -20.39 -3.12
CA PHE A 474 -20.31 -20.44 -2.16
C PHE A 474 -21.56 -19.91 -2.86
N ASP A 475 -22.67 -20.64 -2.76
CA ASP A 475 -23.99 -20.12 -3.12
C ASP A 475 -24.38 -19.07 -2.08
N THR A 476 -23.86 -17.85 -2.26
CA THR A 476 -24.32 -16.69 -1.51
C THR A 476 -25.55 -16.16 -2.23
N GLU A 477 -26.72 -16.39 -1.65
CA GLU A 477 -27.85 -15.48 -1.86
C GLU A 477 -27.40 -14.12 -1.32
N TYR A 478 -26.77 -13.30 -2.17
CA TYR A 478 -26.71 -11.88 -1.89
C TYR A 478 -28.16 -11.41 -1.88
N PRO A 479 -28.67 -10.85 -0.78
CA PRO A 479 -29.89 -10.08 -0.86
C PRO A 479 -29.64 -9.03 -1.94
N ASN A 480 -30.52 -8.94 -2.93
CA ASN A 480 -30.55 -7.76 -3.79
C ASN A 480 -30.51 -6.55 -2.86
N GLU A 481 -29.53 -5.66 -3.02
CA GLU A 481 -29.49 -4.36 -2.35
C GLU A 481 -30.87 -3.72 -2.48
N THR A 482 -31.68 -3.82 -1.43
CA THR A 482 -32.95 -3.15 -1.42
C THR A 482 -32.67 -1.69 -1.13
N VAL A 483 -33.31 -0.83 -1.91
CA VAL A 483 -33.13 0.64 -2.00
C VAL A 483 -33.45 1.38 -0.68
N ASN A 484 -33.63 0.67 0.43
CA ASN A 484 -33.88 1.23 1.75
C ASN A 484 -32.76 0.84 2.71
N GLY A 485 -32.01 1.85 3.16
CA GLY A 485 -30.88 1.71 4.08
C GLY A 485 -31.25 1.33 5.51
N ASP A 486 -31.80 0.13 5.68
CA ASP A 486 -31.73 -0.58 6.95
C ASP A 486 -30.44 -1.42 6.93
N CYS A 487 -29.60 -1.23 7.95
CA CYS A 487 -28.32 -1.92 8.12
C CYS A 487 -28.53 -3.44 8.10
N GLU A 488 -28.20 -4.10 6.99
CA GLU A 488 -28.17 -5.57 6.95
C GLU A 488 -27.10 -6.08 7.93
N ASP A 489 -27.44 -7.10 8.71
CA ASP A 489 -26.51 -7.71 9.66
C ASP A 489 -25.27 -8.24 8.91
N PRO A 490 -24.04 -7.95 9.39
CA PRO A 490 -22.83 -8.39 8.71
C PRO A 490 -22.80 -9.92 8.67
N ALA A 491 -22.53 -10.47 7.50
CA ALA A 491 -22.47 -11.91 7.27
C ALA A 491 -21.01 -12.35 7.17
N PHE A 492 -20.64 -13.40 7.92
CA PHE A 492 -19.27 -13.88 8.02
C PHE A 492 -19.11 -15.29 7.45
N PHE A 493 -17.99 -15.52 6.78
CA PHE A 493 -17.48 -16.84 6.47
C PHE A 493 -16.69 -17.37 7.67
N SER A 494 -16.90 -18.64 8.01
CA SER A 494 -16.13 -19.28 9.10
C SER A 494 -15.18 -20.33 8.55
N THR A 495 -13.90 -20.21 8.88
CA THR A 495 -12.84 -21.12 8.48
C THR A 495 -12.20 -21.74 9.72
N THR A 496 -12.11 -23.07 9.76
CA THR A 496 -11.42 -23.80 10.83
C THR A 496 -10.21 -24.53 10.27
N VAL A 497 -9.06 -24.37 10.90
CA VAL A 497 -7.82 -25.05 10.55
C VAL A 497 -7.38 -25.91 11.72
N CYS A 498 -7.24 -27.21 11.50
CA CYS A 498 -6.75 -28.16 12.50
C CYS A 498 -5.43 -28.79 12.06
N CYS A 499 -4.44 -28.82 12.95
CA CYS A 499 -3.18 -29.55 12.76
C CYS A 499 -3.19 -30.85 13.59
N SER A 500 -2.49 -31.89 13.16
CA SER A 500 -2.24 -33.12 13.93
C SER A 500 -0.87 -33.69 13.66
N LEU A 501 -0.15 -34.08 14.71
CA LEU A 501 1.21 -34.63 14.58
C LEU A 501 1.16 -36.16 14.56
N ALA A 502 1.60 -36.77 13.46
CA ALA A 502 1.93 -38.18 13.38
C ALA A 502 3.44 -38.35 13.60
N SER A 503 3.84 -39.04 14.68
CA SER A 503 5.27 -39.31 14.94
C SER A 503 5.73 -40.54 14.18
N PHE A 504 6.92 -40.49 13.61
CA PHE A 504 7.62 -41.68 13.14
C PHE A 504 8.40 -42.21 14.33
N ALA A 505 7.92 -43.32 14.90
CA ALA A 505 8.55 -43.98 16.04
C ALA A 505 9.86 -44.66 15.62
#